data_AF-A0A1E4G3R4-F1
#
_entry.id   AF-A0A1E4G3R4-F1
#
_cell.length_a   1.000
_cell.length_b   1.000
_cell.length_c   1.000
_cell.angle_alpha   90.00
_cell.angle_beta   90.00
_cell.angle_gamma   90.00
#
_symmetry.space_group_name_H-M   'P 1'
#
loop_
_entity.id
_entity.type
_entity.pdbx_description
1 polymer ?
#
loop_
_entity_poly.entity_id
_entity_poly.type
_entity_poly.pdbx_seq_one_letter_code
_entity_poly.pdbx_strand_id
1 'polypeptide(L)'
;MTDPSDTGQKADAPLTPEALAMLGKARRSFGISIGILLLGFMAIGFALVYRVMRDAPPPVVAESVQLPAGTAIISALVADGTIQVTHQTDGITMLSLFDRASGEMTGSIVLEVQRP
;
A
#
# COMPACT_ATOMS: atom_id res chain seq x y z
N MET A 1 30.20 58.39 -25.24
CA MET A 1 31.22 57.45 -24.74
C MET A 1 30.73 56.99 -23.37
N THR A 2 29.99 55.88 -23.33
CA THR A 2 29.41 55.31 -22.11
C THR A 2 29.95 53.89 -22.01
N ASP A 3 30.67 53.59 -20.94
CA ASP A 3 31.27 52.28 -20.70
C ASP A 3 30.34 51.48 -19.78
N PRO A 4 29.72 50.37 -20.25
CA PRO A 4 28.79 49.58 -19.45
C PRO A 4 29.50 48.31 -18.96
N SER A 5 30.35 48.43 -17.93
CA SER A 5 30.95 47.26 -17.26
C SER A 5 31.37 47.60 -15.83
N ASP A 6 30.44 48.11 -15.03
CA ASP A 6 30.60 48.15 -13.57
C ASP A 6 29.46 47.41 -12.87
N THR A 7 29.47 46.09 -12.98
CA THR A 7 28.74 45.20 -12.07
C THR A 7 29.76 44.32 -11.35
N GLY A 8 30.51 44.97 -10.46
CA GLY A 8 31.55 44.38 -9.63
C GLY A 8 31.04 43.40 -8.58
N GLN A 9 30.50 42.25 -9.00
CA GLN A 9 30.35 41.11 -8.11
C GLN A 9 31.58 40.20 -8.24
N LYS A 10 32.60 40.48 -7.43
CA LYS A 10 33.77 39.59 -7.27
C LYS A 10 33.33 38.34 -6.51
N ALA A 11 33.09 37.25 -7.23
CA ALA A 11 32.71 35.94 -6.68
C ALA A 11 33.77 35.33 -5.73
N ASP A 12 35.00 35.86 -5.73
CA ASP A 12 36.13 35.37 -4.92
C ASP A 12 36.55 36.32 -3.77
N ALA A 13 35.71 37.29 -3.41
CA ALA A 13 35.98 38.10 -2.22
C ALA A 13 35.80 37.23 -0.95
N PRO A 14 36.79 37.14 -0.04
CA PRO A 14 36.65 36.38 1.19
C PRO A 14 35.43 36.90 1.97
N LEU A 15 34.55 35.96 2.38
CA LEU A 15 33.32 36.28 3.09
C LEU A 15 33.65 37.17 4.30
N THR A 16 32.92 38.26 4.44
CA THR A 16 33.09 39.14 5.60
C THR A 16 32.85 38.33 6.89
N PRO A 17 33.52 38.66 8.00
CA PRO A 17 33.33 37.94 9.27
C PRO A 17 31.86 37.89 9.72
N GLU A 18 31.09 38.93 9.41
CA GLU A 18 29.65 39.01 9.66
C GLU A 18 28.86 37.98 8.81
N ALA A 19 29.18 37.84 7.53
CA ALA A 19 28.53 36.86 6.65
C ALA A 19 28.82 35.41 7.08
N LEU A 20 30.05 35.12 7.52
CA LEU A 20 30.43 33.81 8.06
C LEU A 20 29.66 33.47 9.35
N ALA A 21 29.51 34.44 10.25
CA ALA A 21 28.74 34.27 11.48
C ALA A 21 27.25 34.01 11.18
N MET A 22 26.67 34.73 10.21
CA MET A 22 25.28 34.51 9.76
C MET A 22 25.10 33.13 9.15
N LEU A 23 26.04 32.65 8.32
CA LEU A 23 25.99 31.33 7.72
C LEU A 23 26.07 30.21 8.78
N GLY A 24 26.91 30.37 9.81
CA GLY A 24 26.99 29.44 10.93
C GLY A 24 25.66 29.32 11.69
N LYS A 25 25.01 30.46 11.98
CA LYS A 25 23.70 30.51 12.63
C LYS A 25 22.61 29.88 11.75
N ALA A 26 22.60 30.19 10.45
CA ALA A 26 21.64 29.65 9.49
C ALA A 26 21.79 28.12 9.31
N ARG A 27 23.02 27.60 9.23
CA ARG A 27 23.28 26.15 9.17
C ARG A 27 22.74 25.43 10.40
N ARG A 28 22.89 26.02 11.59
CA ARG A 28 22.38 25.43 12.84
C ARG A 28 20.85 25.34 12.84
N SER A 29 20.15 26.40 12.45
CA SER A 29 18.67 26.38 12.37
C SER A 29 18.16 25.45 11.27
N PHE A 30 18.85 25.43 10.13
CA PHE A 30 18.50 24.55 9.01
C PHE A 30 18.65 23.07 9.39
N GLY A 31 19.71 22.72 10.12
CA GLY A 31 19.91 21.37 10.65
C GLY A 31 18.79 20.95 11.61
N ILE A 32 18.30 21.85 12.46
CA ILE A 32 17.16 21.57 13.36
C ILE A 32 15.88 21.33 12.56
N SER A 33 15.60 22.18 11.57
CA SER A 33 14.41 22.04 10.72
C SER A 33 14.42 20.73 9.92
N ILE A 34 15.55 20.38 9.31
CA ILE A 34 15.73 19.10 8.62
C ILE A 34 15.62 17.93 9.58
N GLY A 35 16.18 18.05 10.78
CA GLY A 35 16.09 17.01 11.81
C GLY A 35 14.64 16.69 12.15
N ILE A 36 13.81 17.71 12.37
CA ILE A 36 12.39 17.54 12.66
C ILE A 36 11.65 16.94 11.44
N LEU A 37 11.95 17.40 10.22
CA LEU A 37 11.38 16.86 8.99
C LEU A 37 11.70 15.37 8.83
N LEU A 38 12.97 14.99 8.96
CA LEU A 38 13.41 13.61 8.86
C LEU A 38 12.80 12.75 9.96
N LEU A 39 12.70 13.28 11.19
CA LEU A 39 12.06 12.57 12.30
C LEU A 39 10.58 12.29 12.00
N GLY A 40 9.85 13.27 11.49
CA GLY A 40 8.45 13.10 11.08
C GLY A 40 8.31 12.10 9.93
N PHE A 41 9.18 12.18 8.91
CA PHE A 41 9.19 11.24 7.80
C PHE A 41 9.49 9.80 8.26
N MET A 42 10.48 9.63 9.14
CA MET A 42 10.81 8.33 9.75
C MET A 42 9.64 7.77 10.56
N ALA A 43 8.93 8.60 11.33
CA ALA A 43 7.76 8.16 12.09
C ALA A 43 6.67 7.57 11.17
N ILE A 44 6.39 8.21 10.03
CA ILE A 44 5.43 7.70 9.04
C ILE A 44 5.93 6.40 8.42
N GLY A 45 7.22 6.34 8.05
CA GLY A 45 7.83 5.13 7.51
C GLY A 45 7.71 3.93 8.46
N PHE A 46 8.03 4.13 9.74
CA PHE A 46 7.85 3.10 10.77
C PHE A 46 6.40 2.69 10.94
N ALA A 47 5.47 3.65 10.95
CA ALA A 47 4.04 3.36 11.07
C ALA A 47 3.54 2.50 9.89
N LEU A 48 3.95 2.80 8.67
CA LEU A 48 3.60 2.01 7.49
C LEU A 48 4.19 0.60 7.54
N VAL A 49 5.48 0.46 7.87
CA VAL A 49 6.12 -0.86 8.01
C VAL A 49 5.43 -1.68 9.09
N TYR A 50 5.17 -1.07 10.26
CA TYR A 50 4.49 -1.73 11.36
C TYR A 50 3.07 -2.16 10.97
N ARG A 51 2.31 -1.27 10.31
CA ARG A 51 0.97 -1.56 9.79
C ARG A 51 1.02 -2.75 8.83
N VAL A 52 1.90 -2.73 7.82
CA VAL A 52 2.03 -3.82 6.84
C VAL A 52 2.44 -5.14 7.50
N MET A 53 3.41 -5.11 8.42
CA MET A 53 3.88 -6.33 9.10
C MET A 53 2.86 -6.90 10.07
N ARG A 54 1.99 -6.06 10.64
CA ARG A 54 1.03 -6.47 11.67
C ARG A 54 -0.39 -6.69 11.17
N ASP A 55 -0.74 -6.08 10.04
CA ASP A 55 -2.02 -6.29 9.33
C ASP A 55 -2.01 -7.55 8.47
N ALA A 56 -1.07 -8.46 8.68
CA ALA A 56 -1.26 -9.86 8.34
C ALA A 56 -1.77 -10.60 9.60
N PRO A 57 -3.08 -10.52 9.93
CA PRO A 57 -3.67 -11.52 10.81
C PRO A 57 -3.25 -12.92 10.34
N PRO A 58 -3.07 -13.89 11.26
CA PRO A 58 -3.01 -15.30 10.88
C PRO A 58 -4.16 -15.55 9.91
N PRO A 59 -3.93 -16.24 8.78
CA PRO A 59 -4.96 -16.43 7.77
C PRO A 59 -6.17 -17.09 8.44
N VAL A 60 -7.19 -16.27 8.76
CA VAL A 60 -8.46 -16.75 9.27
C VAL A 60 -9.13 -17.41 8.08
N VAL A 61 -9.24 -18.73 8.15
CA VAL A 61 -10.02 -19.51 7.20
C VAL A 61 -11.31 -19.86 7.91
N ALA A 62 -12.43 -19.55 7.28
CA ALA A 62 -13.74 -19.93 7.78
C ALA A 62 -13.77 -21.44 8.06
N GLU A 63 -14.27 -21.82 9.23
CA GLU A 63 -14.35 -23.22 9.65
C GLU A 63 -15.30 -24.04 8.74
N SER A 64 -16.31 -23.37 8.19
CA SER A 64 -17.26 -23.95 7.24
C SER A 64 -17.85 -22.88 6.33
N VAL A 65 -18.38 -23.30 5.18
CA VAL A 65 -19.21 -22.48 4.27
C VAL A 65 -20.56 -23.15 4.10
N GLN A 66 -21.62 -22.36 3.98
CA GLN A 66 -22.97 -22.88 3.79
C GLN A 66 -23.30 -22.95 2.30
N LEU A 67 -23.76 -24.12 1.86
CA LEU A 67 -24.27 -24.36 0.52
C LEU A 67 -25.76 -24.71 0.60
N PRO A 68 -26.55 -24.47 -0.46
CA PRO A 68 -27.94 -24.89 -0.52
C PRO A 68 -28.08 -26.40 -0.24
N ALA A 69 -29.16 -26.80 0.43
CA ALA A 69 -29.47 -28.21 0.63
C ALA A 69 -29.66 -28.93 -0.72
N GLY A 70 -29.29 -30.21 -0.78
CA GLY A 70 -29.38 -30.99 -2.02
C GLY A 70 -28.24 -30.74 -3.02
N THR A 71 -27.22 -29.97 -2.62
CA THR A 71 -26.06 -29.67 -3.45
C THR A 71 -25.03 -30.80 -3.46
N ALA A 72 -24.59 -31.22 -4.64
CA ALA A 72 -23.44 -32.11 -4.81
C ALA A 72 -22.16 -31.29 -5.03
N ILE A 73 -21.17 -31.44 -4.16
CA ILE A 73 -19.89 -30.73 -4.26
C ILE A 73 -19.00 -31.46 -5.29
N ILE A 74 -18.56 -30.75 -6.32
CA ILE A 74 -17.68 -31.27 -7.37
C ILE A 74 -16.23 -30.95 -7.05
N SER A 75 -15.94 -29.70 -6.66
CA SER A 75 -14.60 -29.27 -6.25
C SER A 75 -14.67 -28.13 -5.23
N ALA A 76 -13.64 -28.04 -4.40
CA ALA A 76 -13.41 -26.91 -3.50
C ALA A 76 -11.93 -26.54 -3.51
N LEU A 77 -11.62 -25.25 -3.68
CA LEU A 77 -10.26 -24.72 -3.72
C LEU A 77 -10.20 -23.41 -2.92
N VAL A 78 -9.11 -23.20 -2.19
CA VAL A 78 -8.82 -21.92 -1.55
C VAL A 78 -7.72 -21.22 -2.36
N ALA A 79 -8.06 -20.11 -3.00
CA ALA A 79 -7.15 -19.34 -3.83
C ALA A 79 -7.50 -17.85 -3.78
N ASP A 80 -6.48 -16.99 -3.86
CA ASP A 80 -6.62 -15.53 -3.99
C ASP A 80 -7.53 -14.87 -2.93
N GLY A 81 -7.47 -15.35 -1.69
CA GLY A 81 -8.26 -14.82 -0.58
C GLY A 81 -9.74 -15.25 -0.59
N THR A 82 -10.12 -16.19 -1.46
CA THR A 82 -11.48 -16.73 -1.56
C THR A 82 -11.49 -18.25 -1.41
N ILE A 83 -12.64 -18.79 -0.99
CA ILE A 83 -12.95 -20.21 -1.10
C ILE A 83 -13.86 -20.35 -2.32
N GLN A 84 -13.41 -21.11 -3.32
CA GLN A 84 -14.13 -21.37 -4.55
C GLN A 84 -14.71 -22.77 -4.49
N VAL A 85 -16.03 -22.90 -4.60
CA VAL A 85 -16.72 -24.19 -4.56
C VAL A 85 -17.51 -24.39 -5.84
N THR A 86 -17.07 -25.36 -6.66
CA THR A 86 -17.85 -25.83 -7.79
C THR A 86 -18.80 -26.91 -7.31
N HIS A 87 -20.08 -26.71 -7.55
CA HIS A 87 -21.11 -27.59 -7.05
C HIS A 87 -22.26 -27.70 -8.05
N GLN A 88 -23.10 -28.70 -7.87
CA GLN A 88 -24.29 -28.91 -8.67
C GLN A 88 -25.51 -28.92 -7.76
N THR A 89 -26.48 -28.06 -8.09
CA THR A 89 -27.77 -27.98 -7.40
C THR A 89 -28.86 -28.10 -8.45
N ASP A 90 -29.78 -29.05 -8.27
CA ASP A 90 -30.87 -29.32 -9.23
C ASP A 90 -30.40 -29.52 -10.69
N GLY A 91 -29.21 -30.14 -10.85
CA GLY A 91 -28.61 -30.39 -12.16
C GLY A 91 -27.85 -29.20 -12.76
N ILE A 92 -27.93 -28.01 -12.16
CA ILE A 92 -27.22 -26.81 -12.61
C ILE A 92 -25.83 -26.76 -11.96
N THR A 93 -24.78 -26.70 -12.78
CA THR A 93 -23.41 -26.55 -12.29
C THR A 93 -23.12 -25.08 -12.01
N MET A 94 -22.65 -24.77 -10.81
CA MET A 94 -22.37 -23.42 -10.35
C MET A 94 -21.00 -23.34 -9.67
N LEU A 95 -20.33 -22.21 -9.84
CA LEU A 95 -19.15 -21.81 -9.09
C LEU A 95 -19.56 -20.74 -8.09
N SER A 96 -19.53 -21.05 -6.79
CA SER A 96 -19.72 -20.05 -5.73
C SER A 96 -18.38 -19.63 -5.13
N LEU A 97 -18.25 -18.32 -4.92
CA LEU A 97 -17.11 -17.69 -4.29
C LEU A 97 -17.50 -17.27 -2.88
N PHE A 98 -16.67 -17.61 -1.91
CA PHE A 98 -16.84 -17.21 -0.53
C PHE A 98 -15.65 -16.40 -0.06
N ASP A 99 -15.88 -15.39 0.76
CA ASP A 99 -14.81 -14.72 1.48
C ASP A 99 -14.14 -15.71 2.43
N ARG A 100 -12.80 -15.77 2.38
CA ARG A 100 -12.06 -16.76 3.16
C ARG A 100 -12.15 -16.52 4.67
N ALA A 101 -12.27 -15.28 5.11
CA ALA A 101 -12.27 -14.94 6.53
C ALA A 101 -13.65 -15.13 7.17
N SER A 102 -14.72 -14.70 6.49
CA SER A 102 -16.09 -14.79 7.01
C SER A 102 -16.83 -16.06 6.61
N GLY A 103 -16.46 -16.68 5.48
CA GLY A 103 -17.23 -17.78 4.88
C GLY A 103 -18.52 -17.33 4.20
N GLU A 104 -18.73 -16.02 4.05
CA GLU A 104 -19.88 -15.44 3.37
C GLU A 104 -19.75 -15.58 1.86
N MET A 105 -20.84 -15.92 1.17
CA MET A 105 -20.84 -16.01 -0.29
C MET A 105 -20.76 -14.60 -0.91
N THR A 106 -19.67 -14.33 -1.61
CA THR A 106 -19.43 -13.03 -2.28
C THR A 106 -19.91 -13.01 -3.72
N GLY A 107 -20.08 -14.18 -4.34
CA GLY A 107 -20.58 -14.28 -5.70
C GLY A 107 -20.91 -15.71 -6.11
N SER A 108 -21.62 -15.82 -7.23
CA SER A 108 -21.91 -17.11 -7.87
C SER A 108 -22.01 -16.95 -9.38
N ILE A 109 -21.53 -17.96 -10.11
CA ILE A 109 -21.49 -18.00 -11.57
C ILE A 109 -22.08 -19.34 -12.01
N VAL A 110 -23.05 -19.31 -12.93
CA VAL A 110 -23.56 -20.53 -13.58
C VAL A 110 -22.56 -20.96 -14.66
N LEU A 111 -22.18 -22.23 -14.65
CA LEU A 111 -21.27 -22.81 -15.62
C LEU A 111 -22.07 -23.53 -16.71
N GLU A 112 -22.03 -22.98 -17.93
CA GLU A 112 -22.66 -23.58 -19.10
C GLU A 112 -21.61 -24.24 -20.01
N VAL A 113 -21.94 -25.42 -20.53
CA VAL A 113 -21.10 -26.11 -21.51
C VAL A 113 -21.52 -25.70 -22.91
N GLN A 114 -20.66 -24.95 -23.60
CA GLN A 114 -20.84 -24.62 -25.00
C GLN A 114 -20.81 -25.92 -25.83
N ARG A 115 -21.94 -26.27 -26.47
CA ARG A 115 -21.95 -27.38 -27.43
C ARG A 115 -21.32 -26.94 -28.74
N PRO A 116 -20.53 -27.81 -29.40
CA PRO A 116 -19.89 -27.53 -30.69
C PRO A 116 -20.90 -27.34 -31.81
#